data_AF-A0A7S3SJ89-F1
#
_entry.id   AF-A0A7S3SJ89-F1
#
_cell.length_a   1.000
_cell.length_b   1.000
_cell.length_c   1.000
_cell.angle_alpha   90.00
_cell.angle_beta   90.00
_cell.angle_gamma   90.00
#
_symmetry.space_group_name_H-M   'P 1'
#
loop_
_entity.id
_entity.type
_entity.pdbx_description
1 polymer ?
#
loop_
_entity_poly.entity_id
_entity_poly.type
_entity_poly.pdbx_seq_one_letter_code
_entity_poly.pdbx_strand_id
1 'polypeptide(L)'
;AIDWSEPFLKGLLAFHLTIWAIVIFTRAHNEVQMTLLAAVLFAVYMAERINALAAAHWREFVGQNYFDSRGVFISIMYCTPLLFAAFFILINALRTTSMLLVQVKRKELKARNKATKKAGGTLARQETKAKKKDLQ
;
A
#
# COMPACT_ATOMS: atom_id res chain seq x y z
N ALA A 1 28.23 -14.89 19.43
CA ALA A 1 27.18 -15.34 18.50
C ALA A 1 25.85 -14.77 18.95
N ILE A 2 24.88 -14.55 18.06
CA ILE A 2 23.54 -14.05 18.43
C ILE A 2 22.81 -15.16 19.18
N ASP A 3 22.35 -14.88 20.40
CA ASP A 3 21.60 -15.85 21.20
C ASP A 3 20.10 -15.71 20.97
N TRP A 4 19.56 -16.54 20.08
CA TRP A 4 18.13 -16.58 19.74
C TRP A 4 17.22 -17.02 20.90
N SER A 5 17.78 -17.45 22.02
CA SER A 5 17.02 -17.79 23.22
C SER A 5 16.52 -16.56 23.97
N GLU A 6 17.13 -15.39 23.72
CA GLU A 6 16.80 -14.15 24.43
C GLU A 6 15.33 -13.73 24.22
N PRO A 7 14.62 -13.35 25.30
CA PRO A 7 13.21 -12.95 25.22
C PRO A 7 12.96 -11.79 24.25
N PHE A 8 13.90 -10.85 24.16
CA PHE A 8 13.82 -9.70 23.25
C PHE A 8 13.73 -10.12 21.78
N LEU A 9 14.60 -11.04 21.33
CA LEU A 9 14.61 -11.52 19.95
C LEU A 9 13.35 -12.30 19.59
N LYS A 10 12.82 -13.09 20.54
CA LYS A 10 11.53 -13.78 20.38
C LYS A 10 10.37 -12.79 20.28
N GLY A 11 10.37 -11.74 21.10
CA GLY A 11 9.40 -10.65 21.02
C GLY A 11 9.48 -9.91 19.68
N LEU A 12 10.69 -9.64 19.19
CA LEU A 12 10.92 -9.03 17.88
C LEU A 12 10.38 -9.92 16.75
N LEU A 13 10.61 -11.23 16.80
CA LEU A 13 10.06 -12.15 15.81
C LEU A 13 8.53 -12.18 15.85
N ALA A 14 7.93 -12.28 17.04
CA ALA A 14 6.48 -12.27 17.22
C ALA A 14 5.84 -10.95 16.72
N PHE A 15 6.51 -9.81 16.93
CA PHE A 15 6.11 -8.52 16.37
C PHE A 15 6.05 -8.57 14.84
N HIS A 16 7.11 -9.07 14.18
CA HIS A 16 7.11 -9.19 12.72
C HIS A 16 6.02 -10.13 12.21
N LEU A 17 5.83 -11.29 12.83
CA LEU A 17 4.77 -12.23 12.47
C LEU A 17 3.39 -11.58 12.59
N THR A 18 3.18 -10.78 13.64
CA THR A 18 1.91 -10.06 13.85
C THR A 18 1.69 -9.01 12.77
N ILE A 19 2.70 -8.20 12.44
CA ILE A 19 2.61 -7.21 11.36
C ILE A 19 2.31 -7.90 10.02
N TRP A 20 3.04 -8.98 9.69
CA TRP A 20 2.81 -9.73 8.46
C TRP A 20 1.41 -10.36 8.41
N ALA A 21 0.93 -10.91 9.53
CA ALA A 21 -0.42 -11.43 9.62
C ALA A 21 -1.46 -10.32 9.34
N ILE A 22 -1.32 -9.16 9.99
CA ILE A 22 -2.21 -8.01 9.76
C ILE A 22 -2.17 -7.58 8.29
N VAL A 23 -0.98 -7.46 7.68
CA VAL A 23 -0.82 -7.10 6.27
C VAL A 23 -1.52 -8.09 5.34
N ILE A 24 -1.38 -9.39 5.60
CA ILE A 24 -2.01 -10.44 4.80
C ILE A 24 -3.53 -10.42 4.96
N PHE A 25 -4.04 -10.34 6.19
CA PHE A 25 -5.48 -10.36 6.46
C PHE A 25 -6.19 -9.10 5.97
N THR A 26 -5.53 -7.94 6.02
CA THR A 26 -6.13 -6.65 5.61
C THR A 26 -5.93 -6.33 4.12
N ARG A 27 -5.35 -7.24 3.32
CA ARG A 27 -5.02 -7.01 1.90
C ARG A 27 -6.20 -6.59 1.01
N ALA A 28 -7.43 -6.89 1.41
CA ALA A 28 -8.64 -6.51 0.68
C ALA A 28 -9.12 -5.08 1.02
N HIS A 29 -8.63 -4.48 2.10
CA HIS A 29 -9.08 -3.19 2.63
C HIS A 29 -8.01 -2.11 2.38
N ASN A 30 -8.15 -1.38 1.27
CA ASN A 30 -7.18 -0.37 0.86
C ASN A 30 -6.92 0.71 1.92
N GLU A 31 -7.95 1.24 2.59
CA GLU A 31 -7.78 2.29 3.61
C GLU A 31 -6.89 1.84 4.78
N VAL A 32 -7.07 0.58 5.21
CA VAL A 32 -6.26 -0.02 6.28
C VAL A 32 -4.83 -0.24 5.80
N GLN A 33 -4.65 -0.71 4.56
CA GLN A 33 -3.34 -0.90 3.95
C GLN A 33 -2.56 0.43 3.84
N MET A 34 -3.20 1.53 3.45
CA MET A 34 -2.56 2.85 3.41
C MET A 34 -2.15 3.34 4.79
N THR A 35 -3.01 3.12 5.80
CA THR A 35 -2.69 3.44 7.21
C THR A 35 -1.50 2.60 7.71
N LEU A 36 -1.50 1.30 7.41
CA LEU A 36 -0.39 0.40 7.76
C LEU A 36 0.91 0.80 7.06
N LEU A 37 0.85 1.20 5.79
CA LEU A 37 2.02 1.70 5.06
C LEU A 37 2.62 2.91 5.76
N ALA A 38 1.79 3.91 6.10
CA ALA A 38 2.24 5.10 6.81
C ALA A 38 2.84 4.75 8.18
N ALA A 39 2.21 3.85 8.93
CA ALA A 39 2.70 3.39 10.23
C ALA A 39 4.05 2.67 10.12
N VAL A 40 4.21 1.78 9.13
CA VAL A 40 5.47 1.05 8.89
C VAL A 40 6.58 2.00 8.47
N LEU A 41 6.31 2.96 7.57
CA LEU A 41 7.31 3.96 7.18
C LEU A 41 7.71 4.86 8.34
N PHE A 42 6.75 5.26 9.18
CA PHE A 42 7.03 6.01 10.39
C PHE A 42 7.89 5.20 11.38
N ALA A 43 7.60 3.92 11.55
CA ALA A 43 8.38 3.00 12.37
C ALA A 43 9.83 2.88 11.86
N VAL A 44 10.03 2.75 10.55
CA VAL A 44 11.37 2.75 9.93
C VAL A 44 12.08 4.08 10.12
N TYR A 45 11.38 5.21 9.97
CA TYR A 45 11.94 6.54 10.23
C TYR A 45 12.41 6.70 11.70
N MET A 46 11.66 6.12 12.64
CA MET A 46 12.03 6.10 14.06
C MET A 46 13.14 5.11 14.41
N ALA A 47 13.58 4.23 13.48
CA ALA A 47 14.52 3.16 13.78
C ALA A 47 15.85 3.67 14.36
N GLU A 48 16.37 4.80 13.89
CA GLU A 48 17.61 5.40 14.42
C GLU A 48 17.44 5.82 15.90
N ARG A 49 16.31 6.46 16.23
CA ARG A 49 16.01 6.89 17.60
C ARG A 49 15.79 5.69 18.52
N ILE A 50 15.09 4.67 18.03
CA ILE A 50 14.90 3.40 18.73
C ILE A 50 16.25 2.73 19.00
N ASN A 51 17.13 2.67 18.00
CA ASN A 51 18.47 2.11 18.14
C ASN A 51 19.31 2.86 19.17
N ALA A 52 19.31 4.19 19.14
CA ALA A 52 20.04 5.00 20.13
C ALA A 52 19.51 4.79 21.56
N LEU A 53 18.18 4.75 21.73
CA LEU A 53 17.56 4.51 23.04
C LEU A 53 17.85 3.10 23.55
N ALA A 54 17.78 2.11 22.66
CA ALA A 54 18.06 0.73 22.98
C ALA A 54 19.56 0.50 23.29
N ALA A 55 20.45 1.19 22.59
CA ALA A 55 21.88 1.22 22.89
C ALA A 55 22.21 1.86 24.25
N ALA A 56 21.38 2.79 24.74
CA ALA A 56 21.56 3.39 26.06
C ALA A 56 21.08 2.48 27.20
N HIS A 57 20.00 1.72 26.98
CA HIS A 57 19.33 0.91 28.01
C HIS A 57 19.47 -0.61 27.82
N TRP A 58 20.37 -1.06 26.94
CA TRP A 58 20.47 -2.48 26.53
C TRP A 58 20.51 -3.47 27.71
N ARG A 59 21.15 -3.08 28.82
CA ARG A 59 21.31 -3.91 30.03
C ARG A 59 19.99 -4.29 30.70
N GLU A 60 18.90 -3.58 30.42
CA GLU A 60 17.59 -3.83 31.01
C GLU A 60 16.84 -4.98 30.33
N PHE A 61 17.17 -5.32 29.08
CA PHE A 61 16.37 -6.25 28.27
C PHE A 61 17.16 -7.23 27.40
N VAL A 62 18.47 -7.02 27.18
CA VAL A 62 19.34 -7.95 26.45
C VAL A 62 20.65 -8.21 27.21
N GLY A 63 21.18 -9.43 27.09
CA GLY A 63 22.42 -9.83 27.78
C GLY A 63 23.68 -9.20 27.17
N GLN A 64 23.60 -8.76 25.92
CA GLN A 64 24.68 -8.08 25.19
C GLN A 64 24.15 -6.90 24.37
N ASN A 65 24.98 -5.88 24.17
CA ASN A 65 24.60 -4.72 23.37
C ASN A 65 24.70 -5.06 21.87
N TYR A 66 23.55 -5.27 21.23
CA TYR A 66 23.46 -5.46 19.78
C TYR A 66 23.39 -4.15 18.99
N PHE A 67 23.12 -3.04 19.66
CA PHE A 67 22.81 -1.75 19.04
C PHE A 67 24.11 -0.97 18.81
N ASP A 68 24.48 -0.86 17.53
CA ASP A 68 25.69 -0.16 17.11
C ASP A 68 25.37 1.27 16.63
N SER A 69 26.37 2.15 16.66
CA SER A 69 26.20 3.56 16.24
C SER A 69 25.83 3.72 14.76
N ARG A 70 26.11 2.71 13.92
CA ARG A 70 25.72 2.69 12.51
C ARG A 70 24.33 2.08 12.31
N GLY A 71 23.70 1.54 13.36
CA GLY A 71 22.39 0.92 13.31
C GLY A 71 22.32 -0.29 12.38
N VAL A 72 23.40 -1.04 12.18
CA VAL A 72 23.41 -2.21 11.31
C VAL A 72 22.45 -3.27 11.83
N PHE A 73 22.46 -3.52 13.14
CA PHE A 73 21.57 -4.51 13.74
C PHE A 73 20.09 -4.15 13.56
N ILE A 74 19.70 -2.91 13.93
CA ILE A 74 18.30 -2.45 13.78
C ILE A 74 17.89 -2.46 12.30
N SER A 75 18.81 -2.10 11.39
CA SER A 75 18.51 -2.07 9.96
C SER A 75 18.17 -3.46 9.43
N ILE A 76 18.96 -4.48 9.79
CA ILE A 76 18.74 -5.85 9.29
C ILE A 76 17.57 -6.52 10.01
N MET A 77 17.47 -6.39 11.34
CA MET A 77 16.50 -7.16 12.14
C MET A 77 15.13 -6.48 12.27
N TYR A 78 15.05 -5.16 12.11
CA TYR A 78 13.81 -4.40 12.25
C TYR A 78 13.40 -3.75 10.92
N CYS A 79 14.28 -2.98 10.27
CA CYS A 79 13.91 -2.26 9.06
C CYS A 79 13.67 -3.19 7.86
N THR A 80 14.54 -4.18 7.61
CA THR A 80 14.40 -5.09 6.46
C THR A 80 13.03 -5.77 6.38
N PRO A 81 12.57 -6.54 7.38
CA PRO A 81 11.25 -7.18 7.34
C PRO A 81 10.10 -6.17 7.25
N LEU A 82 10.21 -5.01 7.89
CA LEU A 82 9.23 -3.92 7.77
C LEU A 82 9.17 -3.34 6.34
N LEU A 83 10.32 -3.13 5.71
CA LEU A 83 10.42 -2.64 4.34
C LEU A 83 9.86 -3.66 3.34
N PHE A 84 10.07 -4.97 3.57
CA PHE A 84 9.42 -6.00 2.77
C PHE A 84 7.89 -5.96 2.92
N ALA A 85 7.37 -5.73 4.14
CA ALA A 85 5.94 -5.55 4.35
C ALA A 85 5.42 -4.30 3.63
N ALA A 86 6.13 -3.16 3.73
CA ALA A 86 5.80 -1.94 3.01
C ALA A 86 5.81 -2.14 1.49
N PHE A 87 6.80 -2.87 0.96
CA PHE A 87 6.89 -3.19 -0.46
C PHE A 87 5.72 -4.06 -0.93
N PHE A 88 5.32 -5.05 -0.13
CA PHE A 88 4.14 -5.87 -0.41
C PHE A 88 2.86 -5.03 -0.47
N ILE A 89 2.65 -4.15 0.53
CA ILE A 89 1.51 -3.23 0.55
C ILE A 89 1.54 -2.33 -0.68
N LEU A 90 2.71 -1.80 -1.06
CA LEU A 90 2.87 -0.95 -2.23
C LEU A 90 2.49 -1.66 -3.53
N ILE A 91 2.91 -2.92 -3.73
CA ILE A 91 2.50 -3.71 -4.90
C ILE A 91 0.98 -3.87 -4.94
N ASN A 92 0.36 -4.18 -3.79
CA ASN A 92 -1.09 -4.34 -3.71
C ASN A 92 -1.82 -3.03 -4.03
N ALA A 93 -1.36 -1.91 -3.46
CA ALA A 93 -1.89 -0.58 -3.73
C ALA A 93 -1.77 -0.22 -5.22
N LEU A 94 -0.63 -0.48 -5.85
CA LEU A 94 -0.41 -0.23 -7.27
C LEU A 94 -1.36 -1.04 -8.15
N ARG A 95 -1.58 -2.32 -7.84
CA ARG A 95 -2.55 -3.16 -8.56
C ARG A 95 -3.96 -2.59 -8.45
N THR A 96 -4.39 -2.24 -7.24
CA THR A 96 -5.74 -1.69 -7.01
C THR A 96 -5.92 -0.36 -7.73
N THR A 97 -4.98 0.58 -7.59
CA THR A 97 -5.04 1.87 -8.27
C THR A 97 -5.04 1.71 -9.79
N SER A 98 -4.25 0.79 -10.34
CA SER A 98 -4.25 0.50 -11.78
C SER A 98 -5.60 -0.03 -12.26
N MET A 99 -6.22 -0.95 -11.52
CA MET A 99 -7.56 -1.45 -11.85
C MET A 99 -8.62 -0.36 -11.77
N LEU A 100 -8.58 0.50 -10.75
CA LEU A 100 -9.50 1.62 -10.59
C LEU A 100 -9.34 2.63 -11.74
N LEU A 101 -8.11 2.99 -12.09
CA LEU A 101 -7.82 3.88 -13.21
C LEU A 101 -8.39 3.32 -14.52
N VAL A 102 -8.18 2.03 -14.80
CA VAL A 102 -8.73 1.36 -15.99
C VAL A 102 -10.25 1.36 -15.97
N GLN A 103 -10.89 1.10 -14.82
CA GLN A 103 -12.35 1.14 -14.69
C GLN A 103 -12.91 2.54 -14.93
N VAL A 104 -12.28 3.57 -14.36
CA VAL A 104 -12.65 4.98 -14.58
C VAL A 104 -12.51 5.32 -16.06
N LYS A 105 -11.39 4.95 -16.70
CA LYS A 105 -11.20 5.19 -18.14
C LYS A 105 -12.23 4.45 -19.01
N ARG A 106 -12.55 3.20 -18.69
CA ARG A 106 -13.60 2.44 -19.39
C ARG A 106 -14.97 3.10 -19.24
N LYS A 107 -15.31 3.60 -18.04
CA LYS A 107 -16.57 4.32 -17.78
C LYS A 107 -16.62 5.64 -18.56
N GLU A 108 -15.52 6.38 -18.57
CA GLU A 108 -15.38 7.63 -19.33
C GLU A 108 -15.61 7.40 -20.83
N LEU A 109 -14.94 6.41 -21.43
CA LEU A 109 -15.12 6.06 -22.85
C LEU A 109 -16.54 5.59 -23.16
N LYS A 110 -17.15 4.78 -22.30
CA LYS A 110 -18.54 4.31 -22.47
C LYS A 110 -19.54 5.47 -22.43
N ALA A 111 -19.32 6.46 -21.55
CA ALA A 111 -20.15 7.66 -21.49
C ALA A 111 -20.01 8.51 -22.77
N ARG A 112 -18.77 8.73 -23.24
CA ARG A 112 -18.49 9.44 -24.49
C ARG A 112 -19.15 8.77 -25.70
N ASN A 113 -19.00 7.46 -25.86
CA ASN A 113 -19.63 6.71 -26.97
C ASN A 113 -21.16 6.79 -26.95
N LYS A 114 -21.78 6.76 -25.77
CA LYS A 114 -23.24 6.95 -25.64
C LYS A 114 -23.68 8.36 -26.05
N ALA A 115 -22.93 9.39 -25.67
CA ALA A 115 -23.20 10.76 -26.06
C ALA A 115 -23.12 10.94 -27.59
N THR A 116 -22.07 10.42 -28.23
CA THR A 116 -21.90 10.48 -29.69
C THR A 116 -23.01 9.73 -30.43
N LYS A 117 -23.38 8.52 -29.97
CA LYS A 117 -24.49 7.76 -30.57
C LYS A 117 -25.84 8.48 -30.44
N LYS A 118 -26.10 9.14 -29.29
CA LYS A 118 -27.33 9.92 -29.07
C LYS A 118 -27.38 11.14 -29.98
N ALA A 119 -26.26 11.85 -30.17
CA ALA A 119 -26.16 12.97 -31.10
C ALA A 119 -26.41 12.54 -32.55
N GLY A 120 -25.73 11.48 -33.02
CA GLY A 120 -25.93 10.95 -34.38
C GLY A 120 -27.36 10.47 -34.64
N GLY A 121 -27.99 9.78 -33.69
CA GLY A 121 -29.39 9.34 -33.81
C GLY A 121 -30.39 10.50 -33.83
N THR A 122 -30.09 11.62 -33.16
CA THR A 122 -30.93 12.82 -33.17
C THR A 122 -30.86 13.52 -34.53
N LEU A 123 -29.66 13.65 -35.10
CA LEU A 123 -29.43 14.22 -36.43
C LEU A 123 -30.14 13.41 -37.52
N ALA A 124 -29.96 12.09 -37.55
CA ALA A 124 -30.62 11.22 -38.53
C ALA A 124 -32.16 11.30 -38.46
N ARG A 125 -32.72 11.44 -37.25
CA ARG A 125 -34.17 11.60 -37.06
C ARG A 125 -34.68 12.96 -37.55
N GLN A 126 -33.87 14.01 -37.43
CA GLN A 126 -34.20 15.34 -37.97
C GLN A 126 -34.17 15.35 -39.50
N GLU A 127 -33.14 14.77 -40.12
CA GLU A 127 -33.04 14.64 -41.58
C GLU A 127 -34.22 13.87 -42.17
N THR A 128 -34.62 12.76 -41.53
CA THR A 128 -35.76 11.97 -42.00
C THR A 128 -37.08 12.74 -41.95
N LYS A 129 -37.25 13.62 -40.93
CA LYS A 129 -38.44 14.47 -40.81
C LYS A 129 -38.45 15.60 -41.84
N ALA A 130 -37.30 16.23 -42.09
CA ALA A 130 -37.17 17.27 -43.11
C ALA A 130 -37.55 16.72 -44.49
N LYS A 131 -36.95 15.58 -44.87
CA LYS A 131 -37.19 14.95 -46.18
C LYS A 131 -38.65 14.51 -46.40
N LYS A 132 -39.37 14.13 -45.34
CA LYS A 132 -40.80 13.81 -45.41
C LYS A 132 -41.68 15.06 -45.60
N LYS A 133 -41.25 16.20 -45.07
CA LYS A 133 -41.97 17.47 -45.19
C LYS A 133 -41.83 18.05 -46.59
N ASP A 134 -40.69 17.84 -47.24
CA ASP A 134 -40.44 18.30 -48.62
C ASP A 134 -41.14 17.44 -49.69
N LEU A 135 -41.66 16.26 -49.31
CA LEU A 135 -42.37 15.34 -50.22
C LEU A 135 -43.90 15.51 -50.18
N GLN A 136 -44.42 16.36 -49.29
CA GLN A 136 -45.84 16.70 -49.15
C GLN A 136 -46.13 18.07 -49.74
#